data_AF-A0A5N9CZT3-F1
#
_entry.id   AF-A0A5N9CZT3-F1
#
_cell.length_a   1.000
_cell.length_b   1.000
_cell.length_c   1.000
_cell.angle_alpha   90.00
_cell.angle_beta   90.00
_cell.angle_gamma   90.00
#
_symmetry.space_group_name_H-M   'P 1'
#
loop_
_entity.id
_entity.type
_entity.pdbx_description
1 polymer ?
#
loop_
_entity_poly.entity_id
_entity_poly.type
_entity_poly.pdbx_seq_one_letter_code
_entity_poly.pdbx_strand_id
1 'polypeptide(L)' 'MSANLCVKAHMRDLIEDGFEIAIAKDATAGAMLPKGDSYEAALLNFHMIASSVQTTDDLVSQMQA' A
#
# COMPACT_ATOMS: atom_id res chain seq x y z
N MET A 1 -1.94 0.20 -9.99
CA MET A 1 -0.60 -0.46 -9.96
C MET A 1 -0.75 -1.79 -9.20
N SER A 2 0.13 -2.78 -9.40
CA SER A 2 0.03 -4.07 -8.68
C SER A 2 0.51 -3.94 -7.24
N ALA A 3 -0.37 -4.19 -6.27
CA ALA A 3 -0.13 -4.00 -4.84
C ALA A 3 1.05 -4.84 -4.33
N ASN A 4 1.12 -6.12 -4.74
CA ASN A 4 2.14 -7.05 -4.29
C ASN A 4 3.50 -6.92 -5.02
N LEU A 5 3.56 -6.13 -6.09
CA LEU A 5 4.77 -5.92 -6.90
C LEU A 5 5.19 -4.45 -6.80
N CYS A 6 4.88 -3.63 -7.80
CA CYS A 6 5.43 -2.29 -7.93
C CYS A 6 5.08 -1.37 -6.76
N VAL A 7 3.86 -1.41 -6.21
CA VAL A 7 3.49 -0.55 -5.06
C VAL A 7 4.34 -0.91 -3.84
N LYS A 8 4.51 -2.21 -3.59
CA LYS A 8 5.35 -2.69 -2.48
C LYS A 8 6.83 -2.40 -2.70
N ALA A 9 7.33 -2.53 -3.94
CA ALA A 9 8.71 -2.20 -4.26
C ALA A 9 8.97 -0.71 -3.97
N HIS A 10 8.19 0.19 -4.56
CA HIS A 10 8.32 1.63 -4.33
C HIS A 10 8.13 2.03 -2.86
N MET A 11 7.20 1.39 -2.14
CA MET A 11 7.02 1.63 -0.71
C MET A 11 8.30 1.29 0.07
N ARG A 12 8.95 0.17 -0.24
CA ARG A 12 10.21 -0.23 0.43
C ARG A 12 11.34 0.73 0.07
N ASP A 13 11.51 1.04 -1.21
CA ASP A 13 12.55 1.97 -1.68
C ASP A 13 12.43 3.32 -0.96
N LEU A 14 11.22 3.89 -0.89
CA LEU A 14 10.99 5.18 -0.21
C LEU A 14 11.21 5.10 1.31
N ILE A 15 10.83 4.00 1.96
CA ILE A 15 11.09 3.80 3.39
C ILE A 15 12.59 3.70 3.65
N GLU A 16 13.33 3.01 2.78
CA GLU A 16 14.79 2.88 2.86
C GLU A 16 15.50 4.23 2.66
N ASP A 17 14.92 5.11 1.83
CA ASP A 17 15.36 6.51 1.69
C ASP A 17 14.98 7.41 2.88
N GLY A 18 14.28 6.88 3.89
CA GLY A 18 13.94 7.57 5.13
C GLY A 18 12.61 8.32 5.12
N PHE A 19 11.73 8.06 4.15
CA PHE A 19 10.40 8.65 4.11
C PHE A 19 9.40 7.88 4.99
N GLU A 20 8.45 8.60 5.57
CA GLU A 20 7.24 8.01 6.12
C GLU A 20 6.21 7.82 5.00
N ILE A 21 5.62 6.63 4.92
CA ILE A 21 4.77 6.25 3.78
C ILE A 21 3.38 5.87 4.24
N ALA A 22 2.39 6.54 3.66
CA ALA A 22 0.99 6.19 3.75
C ALA A 22 0.52 5.49 2.46
N ILE A 23 -0.20 4.37 2.61
CA ILE A 23 -0.78 3.62 1.49
C ILE A 23 -2.29 3.87 1.42
N ALA A 24 -2.77 4.31 0.26
CA ALA A 24 -4.18 4.32 -0.11
C ALA A 24 -4.63 2.91 -0.55
N LYS A 25 -5.24 2.13 0.35
CA LYS A 25 -5.51 0.71 0.14
C LYS A 25 -6.52 0.42 -0.97
N ASP A 26 -7.44 1.35 -1.21
CA ASP A 26 -8.49 1.33 -2.21
C ASP A 26 -8.05 1.92 -3.57
N ALA A 27 -6.86 2.50 -3.65
CA ALA A 27 -6.26 3.00 -4.90
C ALA A 27 -5.26 2.03 -5.55
N THR A 28 -5.22 0.79 -5.08
CA THR A 28 -4.35 -0.27 -5.63
C THR A 28 -5.09 -1.61 -5.69
N ALA A 29 -4.62 -2.52 -6.54
CA ALA A 29 -5.22 -3.83 -6.72
C ALA A 29 -4.15 -4.92 -6.83
N GLY A 30 -4.53 -6.17 -6.60
CA GLY A 30 -3.68 -7.34 -6.80
C GLY A 30 -4.33 -8.32 -7.77
N ALA A 31 -3.51 -9.16 -8.41
CA ALA A 31 -4.00 -10.27 -9.21
C ALA A 31 -4.59 -11.37 -8.32
N MET A 32 -5.71 -11.94 -8.74
CA MET A 32 -6.25 -13.18 -8.16
C MET A 32 -5.60 -14.37 -8.86
N LEU A 33 -4.87 -15.19 -8.10
CA LEU A 33 -4.19 -16.37 -8.63
C LEU A 33 -4.89 -17.64 -8.14
N PRO A 34 -4.76 -18.79 -8.84
CA PRO A 34 -5.24 -20.07 -8.33
C PRO A 34 -4.68 -20.44 -6.95
N LYS A 35 -3.53 -19.87 -6.59
CA LYS A 35 -2.84 -20.07 -5.30
C LYS A 35 -3.23 -19.05 -4.22
N GLY A 36 -4.03 -18.03 -4.53
CA GLY A 36 -4.50 -17.06 -3.56
C GLY A 36 -4.59 -15.63 -4.10
N ASP A 37 -5.09 -14.77 -3.22
CA ASP A 37 -5.28 -13.35 -3.49
C ASP A 37 -3.99 -12.57 -3.18
N SER A 38 -3.39 -11.99 -4.22
CA SER A 38 -2.20 -11.18 -4.03
C SER A 38 -2.46 -9.80 -3.45
N TYR A 39 -3.68 -9.27 -3.54
CA TYR A 39 -4.07 -8.02 -2.91
C TYR A 39 -4.06 -8.17 -1.39
N GLU A 40 -4.73 -9.20 -0.86
CA GLU A 40 -4.74 -9.51 0.57
C GLU A 40 -3.32 -9.77 1.11
N ALA A 41 -2.51 -10.52 0.36
CA ALA A 41 -1.11 -10.72 0.72
C ALA A 41 -0.30 -9.41 0.72
N ALA A 42 -0.62 -8.45 -0.15
CA ALA A 42 0.01 -7.14 -0.15
C ALA A 42 -0.44 -6.28 1.03
N LEU A 43 -1.75 -6.24 1.33
CA LEU A 43 -2.31 -5.49 2.47
C LEU A 43 -1.67 -5.90 3.78
N LEU A 44 -1.51 -7.20 4.03
CA LEU A 44 -0.83 -7.69 5.23
C LEU A 44 0.59 -7.13 5.33
N ASN A 45 1.33 -7.09 4.22
CA ASN A 45 2.67 -6.53 4.19
C ASN A 45 2.69 -5.01 4.38
N PHE A 46 1.70 -4.28 3.83
CA PHE A 46 1.58 -2.84 4.05
C PHE A 46 1.36 -2.53 5.52
N HIS A 47 0.45 -3.25 6.20
CA HIS A 47 0.21 -3.05 7.63
C HIS A 47 1.42 -3.34 8.53
N MET A 48 2.37 -4.17 8.07
CA MET A 48 3.59 -4.46 8.82
C MET A 48 4.70 -3.42 8.62
N ILE A 49 4.69 -2.69 7.49
CA ILE A 49 5.88 -1.93 7.03
C ILE A 49 5.58 -0.45 6.82
N ALA A 50 4.43 -0.10 6.25
CA ALA A 50 4.06 1.29 6.00
C ALA A 50 3.74 2.01 7.32
N SER A 51 3.98 3.32 7.37
CA SER A 51 3.60 4.16 8.50
C SER A 51 2.09 4.22 8.69
N SER A 52 1.33 4.12 7.59
CA SER A 52 -0.13 4.21 7.59
C SER A 52 -0.75 3.46 6.41
N VAL A 53 -1.92 2.85 6.61
CA VAL A 53 -2.70 2.21 5.54
C VAL A 53 -4.17 2.63 5.70
N GLN A 54 -4.67 3.44 4.78
CA GLN A 54 -5.96 4.12 4.89
C GLN A 54 -6.73 4.12 3.57
N THR A 55 -7.99 4.56 3.59
CA THR A 55 -8.74 4.80 2.35
C THR A 55 -8.27 6.08 1.68
N THR A 56 -8.57 6.23 0.39
CA THR A 56 -8.24 7.44 -0.37
C THR A 56 -8.95 8.65 0.25
N ASP A 57 -10.21 8.50 0.64
CA ASP A 57 -11.00 9.58 1.24
C ASP A 57 -10.40 10.07 2.58
N ASP A 58 -9.95 9.15 3.44
CA ASP A 58 -9.30 9.50 4.72
C ASP A 58 -8.01 10.30 4.49
N LEU A 59 -7.19 9.88 3.51
CA LEU A 59 -5.93 10.52 3.18
C LEU A 59 -6.15 11.91 2.57
N VAL A 60 -7.08 12.03 1.61
CA VAL A 60 -7.42 13.33 1.01
C VAL A 60 -7.94 14.30 2.06
N SER A 61 -8.78 13.83 2.98
CA SER A 61 -9.29 14.66 4.08
C SER A 61 -8.17 15.18 4.99
N GLN A 62 -7.14 14.38 5.27
CA GLN A 62 -5.98 14.80 6.06
C GLN A 62 -5.07 15.79 5.33
N MET A 63 -4.95 15.69 4.00
CA MET A 63 -4.14 16.61 3.20
C MET A 63 -4.77 17.99 3.02
N GLN A 64 -6.09 18.09 3.18
CA GLN A 64 -6.86 19.32 3.03
C GLN A 64 -7.08 20.07 4.36
N ALA A 65 -6.69 19.47 5.49
CA ALA A 65 -6.73 20.07 6.82
C ALA A 65 -5.53 21.01 7.06
#